data_AF-A0A7S1DB72-F1
#
_entry.id   AF-A0A7S1DB72-F1
#
_cell.length_a   1.000
_cell.length_b   1.000
_cell.length_c   1.000
_cell.angle_alpha   90.00
_cell.angle_beta   90.00
_cell.angle_gamma   90.00
#
_symmetry.space_group_name_H-M   'P 1'
#
loop_
_entity.id
_entity.type
_entity.pdbx_description
1 polymer ?
#
loop_
_entity_poly.entity_id
_entity_poly.type
_entity_poly.pdbx_seq_one_letter_code
_entity_poly.pdbx_strand_id
1 'polypeptide(L)'
;WRFDARWASLVLMWGVAAVVSVGVKYVNMASNLFLAKVVISIFCMTLGCILFANGSYFGLLHAEDRQFMDNLWPRYQPDPVTGETPNFWRLLAIFYPSVTGIMAGCNRSAVLENAAKSIPQGTLGAIGFTTAIYLLVVWLYGSV
;
A
#
# COMPACT_ATOMS: atom_id res chain seq x y z
N TRP A 1 -20.32 -8.54 -15.29
CA TRP A 1 -19.22 -8.02 -14.45
C TRP A 1 -19.36 -6.57 -14.00
N ARG A 2 -19.86 -5.60 -14.81
CA ARG A 2 -20.02 -4.19 -14.36
C ARG A 2 -21.22 -3.94 -13.41
N PHE A 3 -22.23 -4.80 -13.42
CA PHE A 3 -23.44 -4.62 -12.60
C PHE A 3 -23.17 -4.97 -11.12
N ASP A 4 -22.47 -6.07 -10.84
CA ASP A 4 -22.23 -6.54 -9.47
C ASP A 4 -21.34 -5.59 -8.67
N ALA A 5 -20.32 -5.01 -9.29
CA ALA A 5 -19.40 -4.07 -8.64
C ALA A 5 -20.10 -2.79 -8.16
N ARG A 6 -21.06 -2.27 -8.93
CA ARG A 6 -21.81 -1.05 -8.56
C ARG A 6 -22.70 -1.32 -7.35
N TRP A 7 -23.45 -2.41 -7.36
CA TRP A 7 -24.31 -2.79 -6.23
C TRP A 7 -23.50 -3.12 -4.98
N ALA A 8 -22.40 -3.86 -5.12
CA ALA A 8 -21.48 -4.12 -4.00
C ALA A 8 -20.90 -2.83 -3.42
N SER A 9 -20.52 -1.85 -4.26
CA SER A 9 -20.03 -0.55 -3.78
C SER A 9 -21.10 0.24 -3.02
N LEU A 10 -22.36 0.20 -3.46
CA LEU A 10 -23.46 0.88 -2.76
C LEU A 10 -23.72 0.27 -1.38
N VAL A 11 -23.75 -1.07 -1.30
CA VAL A 11 -23.91 -1.79 -0.03
C VAL A 11 -22.74 -1.49 0.91
N LEU A 12 -21.51 -1.50 0.40
CA LEU A 12 -20.32 -1.19 1.19
C LEU A 12 -20.32 0.26 1.70
N MET A 13 -20.70 1.23 0.85
CA MET A 13 -20.83 2.64 1.25
C MET A 13 -21.86 2.81 2.35
N TRP A 14 -23.02 2.17 2.23
CA TRP A 14 -24.05 2.17 3.28
C TRP A 14 -23.54 1.53 4.58
N GLY A 15 -22.79 0.43 4.49
CA GLY A 15 -22.20 -0.23 5.64
C GLY A 15 -21.19 0.66 6.37
N VAL A 16 -20.28 1.31 5.64
CA VAL A 16 -19.30 2.25 6.24
C VAL A 16 -20.03 3.45 6.85
N ALA A 17 -21.05 4.00 6.18
CA ALA A 17 -21.84 5.10 6.72
C ALA A 17 -22.53 4.71 8.04
N ALA A 18 -23.14 3.53 8.12
CA ALA A 18 -23.78 3.03 9.33
C ALA A 18 -22.77 2.87 10.49
N VAL A 19 -21.58 2.34 10.22
CA VAL A 19 -20.50 2.21 11.23
C VAL A 19 -20.09 3.59 11.77
N VAL A 20 -19.95 4.59 10.89
CA VAL A 20 -19.60 5.95 11.30
C VAL A 20 -20.73 6.60 12.12
N SER A 21 -21.99 6.36 11.76
CA SER A 21 -23.17 6.87 12.48
C SER A 21 -23.32 6.32 13.89
N VAL A 22 -22.94 5.05 14.14
CA VAL A 22 -22.99 4.44 15.48
C VAL A 22 -21.97 5.08 16.43
N GLY A 23 -20.82 5.53 15.91
CA GLY A 23 -19.89 6.35 16.67
C GLY A 23 -18.43 6.10 16.32
N VAL A 24 -17.72 7.20 16.02
CA VAL A 24 -16.30 7.20 15.61
C VAL A 24 -15.35 6.71 16.72
N LYS A 25 -15.81 6.66 17.98
CA LYS A 25 -15.01 6.20 19.13
C LYS A 25 -14.48 4.77 18.93
N TYR A 26 -15.31 3.85 18.44
CA TYR A 26 -14.93 2.45 18.22
C TYR A 26 -13.91 2.32 17.07
N VAL A 27 -14.11 3.10 16.00
CA VAL A 27 -13.18 3.16 14.86
C VAL A 27 -11.80 3.63 15.33
N ASN A 28 -11.76 4.65 16.20
CA ASN A 28 -10.50 5.17 16.73
C ASN A 28 -9.75 4.15 17.59
N MET A 29 -10.46 3.35 18.40
CA MET A 29 -9.86 2.28 19.20
C MET A 29 -9.33 1.14 18.31
N ALA A 30 -10.04 0.82 17.22
CA ALA A 30 -9.64 -0.20 16.26
C ALA A 30 -8.46 0.22 15.35
N SER A 31 -8.10 1.51 15.31
CA SER A 31 -7.02 2.03 14.44
C SER A 31 -5.69 1.30 14.65
N ASN A 32 -5.35 0.96 15.89
CA ASN A 32 -4.11 0.23 16.19
C ASN A 32 -4.13 -1.20 15.63
N LEU A 33 -5.29 -1.85 15.58
CA LEU A 33 -5.44 -3.17 14.96
C LEU A 33 -5.27 -3.11 13.45
N PHE A 34 -5.81 -2.07 12.79
CA PHE A 34 -5.61 -1.86 11.36
C PHE A 34 -4.14 -1.61 11.04
N LEU A 35 -3.45 -0.80 11.85
CA LEU A 35 -2.02 -0.57 11.70
C LEU A 35 -1.22 -1.88 11.88
N ALA A 36 -1.51 -2.65 12.93
CA ALA A 36 -0.84 -3.93 13.18
C ALA A 36 -1.01 -4.89 12.00
N LYS A 37 -2.23 -4.99 11.43
CA LYS A 37 -2.49 -5.80 10.24
C LYS A 37 -1.61 -5.39 9.05
N VAL A 38 -1.47 -4.09 8.79
CA VAL A 38 -0.63 -3.58 7.70
C VAL A 38 0.84 -3.93 7.94
N VAL A 39 1.35 -3.71 9.16
CA VAL A 39 2.74 -4.04 9.49
C VAL A 39 3.02 -5.54 9.35
N ILE A 40 2.12 -6.39 9.86
CA ILE A 40 2.22 -7.85 9.72
C ILE A 40 2.19 -8.24 8.24
N SER A 41 1.31 -7.63 7.44
CA SER A 41 1.23 -7.91 6.00
C SER A 41 2.53 -7.57 5.27
N ILE A 42 3.13 -6.41 5.56
CA ILE A 42 4.42 -6.00 4.96
C ILE A 42 5.52 -6.97 5.38
N PHE A 43 5.58 -7.34 6.66
CA PHE A 43 6.56 -8.29 7.17
C PHE A 43 6.43 -9.69 6.55
N CYS A 44 5.22 -10.22 6.42
CA CYS A 44 4.99 -11.51 5.77
C CYS A 44 5.41 -11.48 4.29
N MET A 45 5.12 -10.38 3.60
CA MET A 45 5.50 -10.19 2.19
C MET A 45 7.02 -10.13 2.02
N THR A 46 7.73 -9.38 2.86
CA THR A 46 9.20 -9.32 2.79
C THR A 46 9.85 -10.66 3.12
N LEU A 47 9.35 -11.37 4.13
CA LEU A 47 9.80 -12.73 4.44
C LEU A 47 9.57 -13.69 3.27
N GLY A 48 8.42 -13.62 2.60
CA GLY A 48 8.11 -14.43 1.43
C GLY A 48 9.12 -14.24 0.30
N CYS A 49 9.46 -12.98 -0.03
CA CYS A 49 10.47 -12.67 -1.03
C CYS A 49 11.87 -13.18 -0.64
N ILE A 50 12.26 -13.05 0.64
CA ILE A 50 13.55 -13.52 1.14
C ILE A 50 13.64 -15.05 1.08
N LEU A 51 12.59 -15.76 1.50
CA LEU A 51 12.53 -17.23 1.41
C LEU A 51 12.63 -17.70 -0.03
N PHE A 52 11.92 -17.03 -0.94
CA PHE A 52 11.98 -17.31 -2.37
C PHE A 52 13.41 -17.14 -2.93
N ALA A 53 14.09 -16.05 -2.58
CA ALA A 53 15.46 -15.81 -2.99
C ALA A 53 16.44 -16.89 -2.48
N ASN A 54 16.19 -17.46 -1.29
CA ASN A 54 17.02 -18.50 -0.67
C ASN A 54 16.73 -19.93 -1.17
N GLY A 55 15.94 -20.12 -2.23
CA GLY A 55 15.65 -21.48 -2.71
C GLY A 55 14.33 -22.06 -2.22
N SER A 56 13.66 -21.41 -1.26
CA SER A 56 12.46 -21.96 -0.62
C SER A 56 11.20 -21.41 -1.28
N TYR A 57 10.65 -22.16 -2.22
CA TYR A 57 9.43 -21.82 -2.95
C TYR A 57 8.46 -23.00 -2.97
N PHE A 58 7.17 -22.71 -3.00
CA PHE A 58 6.10 -23.70 -3.02
C PHE A 58 4.97 -23.23 -3.95
N GLY A 59 4.31 -24.16 -4.64
CA GLY A 59 3.20 -23.85 -5.54
C GLY A 59 3.65 -23.51 -6.96
N LEU A 60 3.22 -22.35 -7.48
CA LEU A 60 3.37 -21.96 -8.89
C LEU A 60 4.71 -21.29 -9.25
N LEU A 61 5.52 -20.96 -8.24
CA LEU A 61 6.80 -20.27 -8.44
C LEU A 61 7.89 -21.29 -8.78
N HIS A 62 8.80 -20.92 -9.67
CA HIS A 62 9.93 -21.76 -10.13
C HIS A 62 11.26 -21.02 -9.97
N ALA A 63 12.37 -21.76 -10.00
CA ALA A 63 13.70 -21.15 -9.88
C ALA A 63 14.03 -20.17 -11.03
N GLU A 64 13.40 -20.36 -12.19
CA GLU A 64 13.56 -19.52 -13.38
C GLU A 64 12.94 -18.13 -13.23
N ASP A 65 12.00 -17.93 -12.30
CA ASP A 65 11.34 -16.63 -12.11
C ASP A 65 12.30 -15.58 -11.53
N ARG A 66 13.43 -15.98 -10.93
CA ARG A 66 14.44 -15.10 -10.30
C ARG A 66 15.23 -14.29 -11.33
N GLN A 67 14.58 -13.31 -11.96
CA GLN A 67 15.14 -12.57 -13.07
C GLN A 67 15.42 -11.10 -12.74
N PHE A 68 16.26 -10.85 -11.73
CA PHE A 68 16.59 -9.48 -11.32
C PHE A 68 17.10 -8.60 -12.47
N MET A 69 17.97 -9.14 -13.33
CA MET A 69 18.54 -8.39 -14.45
C MET A 69 17.51 -8.05 -15.54
N ASP A 70 16.52 -8.92 -15.75
CA ASP A 70 15.52 -8.72 -16.80
C ASP A 70 14.42 -7.72 -16.38
N ASN A 71 14.23 -7.55 -15.07
CA ASN A 71 13.26 -6.63 -14.48
C ASN A 71 13.74 -5.17 -14.34
N LEU A 72 15.00 -4.87 -14.68
CA LEU A 72 15.55 -3.52 -14.56
C LEU A 72 14.97 -2.54 -15.58
N TRP A 73 14.48 -3.04 -16.72
CA TRP A 73 14.01 -2.22 -17.82
C TRP A 73 12.48 -2.16 -17.89
N PRO A 74 11.90 -0.99 -18.21
CA PRO A 74 10.46 -0.86 -18.31
C PRO A 74 9.93 -1.67 -19.50
N ARG A 75 8.93 -2.51 -19.25
CA ARG A 75 8.24 -3.29 -20.28
C ARG A 75 6.76 -2.94 -20.33
N TYR A 76 6.43 -1.83 -21.01
CA TYR A 76 5.05 -1.43 -21.23
C TYR A 76 4.38 -2.39 -22.20
N GLN A 77 3.38 -3.14 -21.72
CA GLN A 77 2.61 -4.09 -22.53
C GLN A 77 1.16 -3.65 -22.63
N PRO A 78 0.48 -3.93 -23.76
CA PRO A 78 -0.95 -3.65 -23.89
C PRO A 78 -1.71 -4.48 -22.85
N ASP A 79 -2.62 -3.83 -22.13
CA ASP A 79 -3.51 -4.52 -21.20
C ASP A 79 -4.34 -5.58 -21.97
N PRO A 80 -4.34 -6.86 -21.54
CA PRO A 80 -5.10 -7.92 -22.20
C PRO A 80 -6.59 -7.65 -22.34
N VAL A 81 -7.17 -6.79 -21.48
CA VAL A 81 -8.60 -6.49 -21.48
C VAL A 81 -8.94 -5.26 -22.32
N THR A 82 -8.19 -4.16 -22.16
CA THR A 82 -8.49 -2.89 -22.85
C THR A 82 -7.69 -2.67 -24.13
N GLY A 83 -6.59 -3.42 -24.33
CA GLY A 83 -5.66 -3.25 -25.44
C GLY A 83 -4.79 -1.99 -25.33
N GLU A 84 -4.97 -1.17 -24.29
CA GLU A 84 -4.22 0.08 -24.12
C GLU A 84 -2.84 -0.20 -23.51
N THR A 85 -1.80 0.36 -24.11
CA THR A 85 -0.45 0.36 -23.53
C THR A 85 -0.34 1.47 -22.48
N PRO A 86 0.02 1.16 -21.23
CA PRO A 86 0.27 2.20 -20.23
C PRO A 86 1.56 2.95 -20.57
N ASN A 87 1.61 4.23 -20.23
CA ASN A 87 2.83 5.03 -20.27
C ASN A 87 3.26 5.41 -18.85
N PHE A 88 4.45 5.99 -18.72
CA PHE A 88 5.01 6.41 -17.43
C PHE A 88 4.05 7.28 -16.62
N TRP A 89 3.44 8.30 -17.24
CA TRP A 89 2.54 9.24 -16.57
C TRP A 89 1.28 8.57 -16.02
N ARG A 90 0.73 7.58 -16.75
CA ARG A 90 -0.43 6.81 -16.29
C ARG A 90 -0.09 5.93 -15.09
N LEU A 91 1.09 5.29 -15.09
CA LEU A 91 1.55 4.52 -13.93
C LEU A 91 1.80 5.41 -12.72
N LEU A 92 2.40 6.59 -12.94
CA LEU A 92 2.58 7.59 -11.88
C LEU A 92 1.24 8.04 -11.30
N ALA A 93 0.22 8.26 -12.13
CA ALA A 93 -1.12 8.64 -11.67
C ALA A 93 -1.79 7.55 -10.82
N ILE A 94 -1.54 6.27 -11.12
CA ILE A 94 -2.03 5.13 -10.31
C ILE A 94 -1.25 5.03 -8.99
N PHE A 95 0.05 5.33 -9.00
CA PHE A 95 0.89 5.30 -7.81
C PHE A 95 0.62 6.50 -6.88
N TYR A 96 0.28 7.67 -7.43
CA TYR A 96 0.18 8.93 -6.68
C TYR A 96 -0.69 8.87 -5.40
N PRO A 97 -1.88 8.24 -5.39
CA PRO A 97 -2.68 8.11 -4.17
C PRO A 97 -1.96 7.43 -3.00
N SER A 98 -0.96 6.57 -3.27
CA SER A 98 -0.20 5.85 -2.23
C SER A 98 0.72 6.73 -1.39
N VAL A 99 1.14 7.90 -1.91
CA VAL A 99 1.99 8.86 -1.20
C VAL A 99 1.20 10.02 -0.60
N THR A 100 -0.13 10.04 -0.80
CA THR A 100 -1.01 11.03 -0.18
C THR A 100 -1.27 10.73 1.29
N GLY A 101 -2.00 11.61 1.99
CA GLY A 101 -2.35 11.40 3.40
C GLY A 101 -1.36 12.00 4.40
N ILE A 102 -0.39 12.80 3.94
CA ILE A 102 0.58 13.53 4.77
C ILE A 102 -0.09 14.40 5.86
N MET A 103 -1.31 14.86 5.62
CA MET A 103 -2.09 15.68 6.55
C MET A 103 -2.80 14.88 7.66
N ALA A 104 -2.70 13.54 7.70
CA ALA A 104 -3.33 12.76 8.76
C ALA A 104 -2.76 13.10 10.16
N GLY A 105 -1.49 13.52 10.24
CA GLY A 105 -0.83 13.86 11.50
C GLY A 105 -1.31 15.15 12.16
N CYS A 106 -1.67 16.18 11.37
CA CYS A 106 -2.11 17.47 11.92
C CYS A 106 -3.53 17.40 12.53
N ASN A 107 -4.33 16.40 12.15
CA ASN A 107 -5.66 16.15 12.71
C ASN A 107 -5.66 15.77 14.20
N ARG A 108 -4.49 15.48 14.80
CA ARG A 108 -4.35 15.20 16.24
C ARG A 108 -3.61 16.30 17.02
N SER A 109 -3.29 17.42 16.36
CA SER A 109 -2.53 18.55 16.92
C SER A 109 -2.97 19.01 18.31
N ALA A 110 -4.27 18.98 18.61
CA ALA A 110 -4.84 19.43 19.88
C ALA A 110 -4.40 18.62 21.13
N VAL A 111 -3.90 17.39 20.96
CA VAL A 111 -3.47 16.51 22.07
C VAL A 111 -1.94 16.49 22.21
N LEU A 112 -1.21 17.15 21.31
CA LEU A 112 0.25 17.15 21.37
C LEU A 112 0.77 18.18 22.36
N GLU A 113 1.73 17.77 23.19
CA GLU A 113 2.44 18.65 24.13
C GLU A 113 3.10 19.84 23.43
N ASN A 114 3.74 19.60 22.28
CA ASN A 114 4.42 20.63 21.47
C ASN A 114 4.13 20.46 19.97
N ALA A 115 2.93 20.87 19.54
CA ALA A 115 2.48 20.69 18.14
C ALA A 115 3.43 21.28 17.09
N ALA A 116 3.99 22.48 17.34
CA ALA A 116 4.89 23.17 16.40
C ALA A 116 6.18 22.38 16.08
N LYS A 117 6.66 21.56 17.01
CA LYS A 117 7.84 20.73 16.82
C LYS A 117 7.48 19.32 16.35
N SER A 118 6.45 18.73 16.95
CA SER A 118 6.12 17.32 16.73
C SER A 118 5.43 17.05 15.39
N ILE A 119 4.64 18.00 14.85
CA ILE A 119 4.03 17.86 13.52
C ILE A 119 5.10 17.73 12.42
N PRO A 120 6.05 18.67 12.26
CA PRO A 120 7.04 18.55 11.19
C PRO A 120 7.96 17.34 11.38
N GLN A 121 8.38 17.04 12.61
CA GLN A 121 9.24 15.88 12.88
C GLN A 121 8.53 14.54 12.59
N GLY A 122 7.28 14.39 13.07
CA GLY A 122 6.50 13.18 12.82
C GLY A 122 6.17 12.98 11.35
N THR A 123 5.83 14.06 10.65
CA THR A 123 5.49 14.03 9.21
C THR A 123 6.71 13.65 8.37
N LEU A 124 7.85 14.32 8.56
CA LEU A 124 9.08 14.01 7.82
C LEU A 124 9.60 12.60 8.13
N GLY A 125 9.52 12.17 9.40
CA GLY A 125 9.88 10.81 9.80
C GLY A 125 9.00 9.76 9.14
N ALA A 126 7.68 9.98 9.09
CA ALA A 126 6.73 9.08 8.43
C ALA A 126 6.97 9.00 6.91
N ILE A 127 7.26 10.13 6.24
CA ILE A 127 7.62 10.15 4.81
C ILE A 127 8.89 9.36 4.57
N GLY A 128 9.95 9.60 5.36
CA GLY A 128 11.22 8.88 5.22
C GLY A 128 11.03 7.37 5.40
N PHE A 129 10.28 6.96 6.42
CA PHE A 129 9.98 5.57 6.72
C PHE A 129 9.18 4.88 5.59
N THR A 130 8.09 5.50 5.14
CA THR A 130 7.27 4.94 4.04
C THR A 130 8.02 4.89 2.72
N THR A 131 8.85 5.90 2.43
CA THR A 131 9.72 5.90 1.25
C THR A 131 10.73 4.75 1.30
N ALA A 132 11.36 4.51 2.45
CA ALA A 132 12.27 3.38 2.61
C ALA A 132 11.57 2.02 2.39
N ILE A 133 10.34 1.86 2.90
CA ILE A 133 9.53 0.67 2.65
C ILE A 133 9.22 0.51 1.16
N TYR A 134 8.81 1.58 0.46
CA TYR A 134 8.52 1.51 -0.97
C TYR A 134 9.75 1.10 -1.78
N LEU A 135 10.92 1.67 -1.49
CA LEU A 135 12.16 1.29 -2.17
C LEU A 135 12.54 -0.17 -1.90
N LEU A 136 12.39 -0.62 -0.66
CA LEU A 136 12.65 -2.01 -0.28
C LEU A 136 11.73 -2.97 -1.03
N VAL A 137 10.43 -2.68 -1.09
CA VAL A 137 9.45 -3.52 -1.79
C VAL A 137 9.71 -3.55 -3.29
N VAL A 138 9.99 -2.40 -3.91
CA VAL A 138 10.33 -2.33 -5.35
C VAL A 138 11.58 -3.16 -5.64
N TRP A 139 12.61 -3.06 -4.80
CA TRP A 139 13.83 -3.84 -4.97
C TRP A 139 13.59 -5.35 -4.82
N LEU A 140 12.84 -5.76 -3.78
CA LEU A 140 12.49 -7.16 -3.58
C LEU A 140 11.70 -7.69 -4.77
N TYR A 141 10.62 -7.03 -5.18
CA TYR A 141 9.78 -7.48 -6.29
C TYR A 141 10.50 -7.48 -7.64
N GLY A 142 11.48 -6.58 -7.84
CA GLY A 142 12.32 -6.64 -9.02
C GLY A 142 13.29 -7.83 -9.00
N SER A 143 13.69 -8.31 -7.82
CA SER A 143 14.67 -9.41 -7.65
C SER A 143 14.07 -10.81 -7.71
N VAL A 144 12.78 -10.92 -7.44
CA VAL A 144 11.97 -12.16 -7.43
C VAL A 144 11.40 -12.36 -8.81
#